data_AF-A0A8J9YKY6-F1
#
_entry.id   AF-A0A8J9YKY6-F1
#
_cell.length_a   1.000
_cell.length_b   1.000
_cell.length_c   1.000
_cell.angle_alpha   90.00
_cell.angle_beta   90.00
_cell.angle_gamma   90.00
#
_symmetry.space_group_name_H-M   'P 1'
#
loop_
_entity.id
_entity.type
_entity.pdbx_description
1 polymer ?
#
loop_
_entity_poly.entity_id
_entity_poly.type
_entity_poly.pdbx_seq_one_letter_code
_entity_poly.pdbx_strand_id
1 'polypeptide(L)'
;MAEPVGQAGQAAAQPVMEMMAEWGRVYLRITDVWTVRALAIGAFYLANRYLTMRAVRRAVERRDPDNPDQPADPQVGLEAEVDSLLVPVIFYSQLGYQYFTSILNGPFLKACLQTELEKVGYKEPIDVSVEKWELPNLPEGGAGPLMGMMGEERVLGWLAELQISKKASIPSTAAGDSGIPEDVSTVASQEDVEEEAGMSQAELPQQPPAQQAELQEGPLKGLRARLLQHKDSPTAQTWHKAYSCLERGEALVTRGGYKQGEGVGHLLEGVMLLESVEPDSVNTVLYGQSWLHLDKPKFNQLTSTQLQANPDSTPCLLMQALQLPNGHSRQQAINHVIDIVLQHGETDPMYKHLAYIYWALGFTIWQTTRQPAPALSACASALMHKSDHLTTLFFTAWCSRDVSVPQAIRQFHHYIHTAPTDHVWVPRAHYCLVTLYGQQDPSVHRDRILHHYNMAQQAEGNRLPWSVPVPSVVTDPARRVYEQVLAQPHK
;
A
#
# COMPACT_ATOMS: atom_id res chain seq x y z
N MET A 1 71.66 -41.47 7.41
CA MET A 1 70.84 -41.02 8.56
C MET A 1 69.83 -40.01 8.05
N ALA A 2 68.59 -40.23 8.45
CA ALA A 2 67.33 -39.51 8.23
C ALA A 2 67.28 -38.20 7.40
N GLU A 3 66.51 -38.23 6.31
CA GLU A 3 65.57 -37.17 5.93
C GLU A 3 64.18 -37.82 5.76
N PRO A 4 63.09 -37.26 6.32
CA PRO A 4 61.76 -37.80 6.09
C PRO A 4 61.11 -37.17 4.86
N VAL A 5 60.66 -38.06 3.97
CA VAL A 5 59.74 -37.77 2.86
C VAL A 5 58.35 -37.48 3.44
N GLY A 6 57.89 -36.24 3.33
CA GLY A 6 56.51 -35.85 3.61
C GLY A 6 55.60 -36.16 2.42
N GLN A 7 54.85 -37.25 2.51
CA GLN A 7 53.76 -37.56 1.58
C GLN A 7 52.46 -36.94 2.08
N ALA A 8 51.79 -36.27 1.14
CA ALA A 8 50.48 -35.67 1.26
C ALA A 8 49.39 -36.68 1.63
N GLY A 9 48.42 -36.23 2.42
CA GLY A 9 47.19 -36.96 2.70
C GLY A 9 46.18 -36.11 3.45
N GLN A 10 45.23 -35.55 2.69
CA GLN A 10 43.91 -35.07 3.14
C GLN A 10 43.88 -33.82 4.06
N ALA A 11 44.11 -32.66 3.45
CA ALA A 11 43.43 -31.44 3.89
C ALA A 11 42.01 -31.46 3.28
N ALA A 12 41.03 -31.85 4.10
CA ALA A 12 39.63 -31.60 3.80
C ALA A 12 39.43 -30.10 3.60
N ALA A 13 38.74 -29.73 2.52
CA ALA A 13 38.36 -28.37 2.21
C ALA A 13 37.59 -27.77 3.40
N GLN A 14 38.24 -26.88 4.14
CA GLN A 14 37.53 -25.85 4.88
C GLN A 14 37.19 -24.75 3.88
N PRO A 15 35.92 -24.50 3.54
CA PRO A 15 35.56 -23.26 2.90
C PRO A 15 35.78 -22.13 3.90
N VAL A 16 36.41 -21.08 3.39
CA VAL A 16 36.79 -19.85 4.05
C VAL A 16 35.56 -19.20 4.72
N MET A 17 35.34 -19.48 6.00
CA MET A 17 34.66 -18.54 6.90
C MET A 17 35.68 -17.46 7.25
N GLU A 18 35.88 -16.49 6.34
CA GLU A 18 36.35 -15.19 6.78
C GLU A 18 35.27 -14.66 7.73
N MET A 19 35.57 -14.71 9.04
CA MET A 19 34.70 -14.23 10.10
C MET A 19 34.38 -12.76 9.85
N MET A 20 33.16 -12.48 9.38
CA MET A 20 32.60 -11.14 9.53
C MET A 20 32.57 -10.83 11.02
N ALA A 21 33.26 -9.76 11.42
CA ALA A 21 33.29 -9.35 12.82
C ALA A 21 31.86 -9.08 13.30
N GLU A 22 31.46 -9.68 14.43
CA GLU A 22 30.15 -9.43 15.03
C GLU A 22 30.02 -7.92 15.30
N TRP A 23 29.04 -7.28 14.65
CA TRP A 23 28.75 -5.87 14.83
C TRP A 23 27.95 -5.63 16.10
N GLY A 24 27.11 -6.57 16.52
CA GLY A 24 26.36 -6.50 17.78
C GLY A 24 25.44 -7.70 17.98
N ARG A 25 24.79 -7.77 19.13
CA ARG A 25 23.88 -8.86 19.49
C ARG A 25 22.71 -8.38 20.33
N VAL A 26 21.59 -9.08 20.24
CA VAL A 26 20.45 -8.95 21.17
C VAL A 26 19.96 -10.31 21.61
N TYR A 27 19.48 -10.41 22.84
CA TYR A 27 18.87 -11.62 23.38
C TYR A 27 17.36 -11.47 23.35
N LEU A 28 16.72 -12.25 22.48
CA LEU A 28 15.28 -12.28 22.28
C LEU A 28 14.67 -13.35 23.18
N ARG A 29 13.78 -12.95 24.07
CA ARG A 29 13.04 -13.83 24.96
C ARG A 29 11.65 -14.09 24.40
N ILE A 30 11.34 -15.36 24.14
CA ILE A 30 10.03 -15.80 23.65
C ILE A 30 9.33 -16.56 24.78
N THR A 31 8.18 -16.06 25.22
CA THR A 31 7.42 -16.60 26.38
C THR A 31 5.96 -16.80 26.03
N ASP A 32 5.22 -17.49 26.90
CA ASP A 32 3.76 -17.54 26.81
C ASP A 32 3.13 -16.25 27.34
N VAL A 33 2.01 -15.80 26.75
CA VAL A 33 1.31 -14.56 27.15
C VAL A 33 0.84 -14.58 28.63
N TRP A 34 0.63 -15.77 29.20
CA TRP A 34 0.22 -15.94 30.59
C TRP A 34 1.36 -16.52 31.41
N THR A 35 1.84 -15.77 32.41
CA THR A 35 3.04 -16.09 33.21
C THR A 35 2.97 -17.44 33.94
N VAL A 36 1.76 -17.95 34.20
CA VAL A 36 1.53 -19.26 34.84
C VAL A 36 1.76 -20.44 33.87
N ARG A 37 1.82 -20.17 32.55
CA ARG A 37 2.07 -21.15 31.49
C ARG A 37 3.45 -21.07 30.86
N ALA A 38 4.38 -20.23 31.32
CA ALA A 38 5.74 -20.08 30.74
C ALA A 38 6.56 -21.39 30.59
N LEU A 39 6.07 -22.50 31.16
CA LEU A 39 6.57 -23.85 30.97
C LEU A 39 6.13 -24.50 29.64
N ALA A 40 5.08 -24.03 28.97
CA ALA A 40 4.49 -24.69 27.80
C ALA A 40 5.36 -24.50 26.56
N ILE A 41 5.77 -23.25 26.26
CA ILE A 41 6.71 -23.01 25.16
C ILE A 41 8.10 -23.57 25.46
N GLY A 42 8.55 -23.51 26.72
CA GLY A 42 9.81 -24.10 27.17
C GLY A 42 9.83 -25.62 27.01
N ALA A 43 8.78 -26.31 27.46
CA ALA A 43 8.63 -27.76 27.29
C ALA A 43 8.47 -28.17 25.82
N PHE A 44 7.72 -27.39 25.03
CA PHE A 44 7.58 -27.61 23.60
C PHE A 44 8.92 -27.47 22.88
N TYR A 45 9.70 -26.44 23.24
CA TYR A 45 11.04 -26.22 22.74
C TYR A 45 11.98 -27.38 23.09
N LEU A 46 12.00 -27.84 24.34
CA LEU A 46 12.80 -29.00 24.76
C LEU A 46 12.45 -30.27 23.96
N ALA A 47 11.16 -30.50 23.70
CA ALA A 47 10.69 -31.64 22.92
C ALA A 47 10.94 -31.50 21.41
N ASN A 48 10.99 -30.28 20.88
CA ASN A 48 11.03 -29.98 19.44
C ASN A 48 12.17 -29.01 19.06
N ARG A 49 13.31 -29.10 19.73
CA ARG A 49 14.41 -28.11 19.68
C ARG A 49 14.81 -27.73 18.26
N TYR A 50 15.08 -28.73 17.42
CA TYR A 50 15.46 -28.52 16.02
C TYR A 50 14.38 -27.79 15.21
N LEU A 51 13.11 -28.21 15.33
CA LEU A 51 12.00 -27.64 14.58
C LEU A 51 11.68 -26.22 15.05
N THR A 52 11.73 -26.00 16.36
CA THR A 52 11.49 -24.70 16.99
C THR A 52 12.57 -23.70 16.59
N MET A 53 13.85 -24.07 16.66
CA MET A 53 14.92 -23.18 16.19
C MET A 53 14.88 -22.93 14.69
N ARG A 54 14.43 -23.90 13.88
CA ARG A 54 14.21 -23.68 12.46
C ARG A 54 13.08 -22.69 12.19
N ALA A 55 11.99 -22.75 12.96
CA ALA A 55 10.90 -21.78 12.92
C ALA A 55 11.38 -20.38 13.31
N VAL A 56 12.14 -20.26 14.41
CA VAL A 56 12.74 -18.99 14.84
C VAL A 56 13.68 -18.42 13.78
N ARG A 57 14.55 -19.25 13.18
CA ARG A 57 15.42 -18.84 12.07
C ARG A 57 14.63 -18.30 10.89
N ARG A 58 13.54 -18.95 10.48
CA ARG A 58 12.71 -18.45 9.37
C ARG A 58 12.02 -17.12 9.68
N ALA A 59 11.68 -16.88 10.94
CA ALA A 59 11.04 -15.64 11.35
C ALA A 59 12.04 -14.48 11.53
N VAL A 60 13.28 -14.79 11.93
CA VAL A 60 14.28 -13.78 12.33
C VAL A 60 15.36 -13.57 11.27
N GLU A 61 15.91 -14.65 10.69
CA GLU A 61 17.03 -14.57 9.76
C GLU A 61 16.62 -13.93 8.44
N ARG A 62 17.49 -13.05 7.93
CA ARG A 62 17.35 -12.49 6.59
C ARG A 62 18.58 -12.87 5.77
N ARG A 63 18.35 -13.61 4.68
CA ARG A 63 19.39 -13.94 3.70
C ARG A 63 19.20 -13.08 2.47
N ASP A 64 20.31 -12.69 1.85
CA ASP A 64 20.28 -12.06 0.54
C ASP A 64 19.87 -13.12 -0.51
N PRO A 65 18.74 -12.96 -1.23
CA PRO A 65 18.32 -13.88 -2.27
C PRO A 65 19.30 -13.94 -3.46
N ASP A 66 20.02 -12.84 -3.71
CA ASP A 66 20.97 -12.71 -4.81
C ASP A 66 22.39 -13.18 -4.40
N ASN A 67 22.62 -13.41 -3.10
CA ASN A 67 23.87 -13.91 -2.55
C ASN A 67 23.63 -14.92 -1.40
N PRO A 68 23.19 -16.15 -1.72
CA PRO A 68 22.79 -17.15 -0.72
C PRO A 68 23.97 -17.70 0.11
N ASP A 69 25.21 -17.48 -0.35
CA ASP A 69 26.44 -17.88 0.32
C ASP A 69 26.85 -16.91 1.44
N GLN A 70 26.25 -15.71 1.49
CA GLN A 70 26.46 -14.77 2.59
C GLN A 70 25.70 -15.24 3.84
N PRO A 71 26.30 -15.16 5.05
CA PRO A 71 25.58 -15.42 6.29
C PRO A 71 24.37 -14.49 6.42
N ALA A 72 23.31 -14.99 7.06
CA ALA A 72 22.13 -14.18 7.33
C ALA A 72 22.51 -12.95 8.18
N ASP A 73 21.86 -11.82 7.96
CA ASP A 73 22.04 -10.64 8.78
C ASP A 73 20.70 -9.89 8.93
N PRO A 74 20.03 -9.99 10.09
CA PRO A 74 20.45 -10.64 11.33
C PRO A 74 20.51 -12.18 11.23
N GLN A 75 21.41 -12.80 12.00
CA GLN A 75 21.51 -14.25 12.16
C GLN A 75 21.02 -14.69 13.53
N VAL A 76 20.35 -15.84 13.60
CA VAL A 76 20.08 -16.47 14.89
C VAL A 76 21.30 -17.27 15.34
N GLY A 77 21.91 -16.85 16.44
CA GLY A 77 23.08 -17.48 17.03
C GLY A 77 22.78 -18.85 17.64
N LEU A 78 23.86 -19.52 18.09
CA LEU A 78 23.75 -20.76 18.84
C LEU A 78 23.21 -20.47 20.24
N GLU A 79 22.30 -21.32 20.69
CA GLU A 79 21.39 -21.12 21.82
C GLU A 79 22.11 -20.79 23.14
N ALA A 80 21.52 -19.90 23.96
CA ALA A 80 22.15 -19.40 25.18
C ALA A 80 21.67 -20.07 26.48
N GLU A 81 20.50 -20.73 26.52
CA GLU A 81 20.03 -21.42 27.74
C GLU A 81 19.27 -22.72 27.43
N VAL A 82 19.45 -23.72 28.28
CA VAL A 82 18.92 -25.09 28.09
C VAL A 82 17.42 -25.18 28.40
N ASP A 83 16.90 -24.28 29.24
CA ASP A 83 15.54 -24.39 29.81
C ASP A 83 14.61 -23.22 29.45
N SER A 84 15.08 -22.26 28.64
CA SER A 84 14.31 -21.07 28.22
C SER A 84 14.54 -20.79 26.73
N LEU A 85 13.50 -20.33 26.01
CA LEU A 85 13.63 -19.92 24.62
C LEU A 85 14.21 -18.50 24.54
N LEU A 86 15.45 -18.38 25.02
CA LEU A 86 16.28 -17.19 24.94
C LEU A 86 17.24 -17.31 23.76
N VAL A 87 16.97 -16.52 22.73
CA VAL A 87 17.62 -16.67 21.42
C VAL A 87 18.55 -15.48 21.16
N PRO A 88 19.86 -15.70 21.00
CA PRO A 88 20.75 -14.64 20.56
C PRO A 88 20.50 -14.35 19.07
N VAL A 89 20.34 -13.08 18.75
CA VAL A 89 20.27 -12.57 17.38
C VAL A 89 21.52 -11.72 17.16
N ILE A 90 22.37 -12.17 16.25
CA ILE A 90 23.68 -11.61 15.94
C ILE A 90 23.54 -10.73 14.70
N PHE A 91 24.15 -9.56 14.75
CA PHE A 91 24.24 -8.61 13.65
C PHE A 91 25.67 -8.60 13.14
N TYR A 92 25.87 -8.80 11.85
CA TYR A 92 27.17 -8.65 11.19
C TYR A 92 27.31 -7.27 10.53
N SER A 93 26.22 -6.52 10.43
CA SER A 93 26.24 -5.14 9.97
C SER A 93 25.27 -4.25 10.75
N GLN A 94 25.50 -2.95 10.66
CA GLN A 94 24.56 -1.93 11.13
C GLN A 94 23.19 -2.07 10.44
N LEU A 95 23.17 -2.53 9.18
CA LEU A 95 21.94 -2.79 8.43
C LEU A 95 21.15 -3.96 9.02
N GLY A 96 21.80 -5.05 9.44
CA GLY A 96 21.16 -6.17 10.12
C GLY A 96 20.62 -5.83 11.51
N TYR A 97 21.30 -4.93 12.23
CA TYR A 97 20.76 -4.35 13.46
C TYR A 97 19.54 -3.47 13.20
N GLN A 98 19.63 -2.55 12.23
CA GLN A 98 18.50 -1.73 11.80
C GLN A 98 17.36 -2.58 11.28
N TYR A 99 17.70 -3.71 10.61
CA TYR A 99 17.09 -5.03 10.32
C TYR A 99 16.26 -5.70 11.42
N PHE A 100 16.71 -5.62 12.64
CA PHE A 100 16.01 -6.30 13.71
C PHE A 100 15.13 -5.32 14.49
N THR A 101 15.65 -4.14 14.76
CA THR A 101 14.99 -3.13 15.60
C THR A 101 13.63 -2.66 15.06
N SER A 102 13.48 -2.50 13.73
CA SER A 102 12.19 -2.10 13.13
C SER A 102 11.13 -3.19 13.10
N ILE A 103 11.49 -4.48 13.20
CA ILE A 103 10.49 -5.58 13.27
C ILE A 103 10.19 -5.97 14.71
N LEU A 104 11.15 -5.74 15.61
CA LEU A 104 11.05 -6.00 17.03
C LEU A 104 9.98 -5.14 17.71
N ASN A 105 9.91 -3.85 17.41
CA ASN A 105 9.01 -2.89 18.07
C ASN A 105 7.59 -2.88 17.50
N GLY A 106 7.27 -3.78 16.56
CA GLY A 106 5.96 -3.87 15.90
C GLY A 106 5.33 -5.25 16.04
N PRO A 107 4.05 -5.42 15.66
CA PRO A 107 3.38 -6.72 15.71
C PRO A 107 4.00 -7.76 14.75
N PHE A 108 4.88 -7.33 13.84
CA PHE A 108 5.46 -8.14 12.78
C PHE A 108 6.27 -9.33 13.30
N LEU A 109 7.30 -9.11 14.13
CA LEU A 109 8.16 -10.21 14.59
C LEU A 109 7.35 -11.25 15.39
N LYS A 110 6.42 -10.77 16.21
CA LYS A 110 5.49 -11.60 16.96
C LYS A 110 4.59 -12.43 16.03
N ALA A 111 3.99 -11.82 15.01
CA ALA A 111 3.13 -12.52 14.05
C ALA A 111 3.89 -13.54 13.19
N CYS A 112 5.12 -13.22 12.76
CA CYS A 112 5.98 -14.13 12.01
C CYS A 112 6.40 -15.33 12.88
N LEU A 113 6.82 -15.08 14.13
CA LEU A 113 7.15 -16.15 15.08
C LEU A 113 5.92 -17.03 15.38
N GLN A 114 4.76 -16.43 15.62
CA GLN A 114 3.51 -17.17 15.84
C GLN A 114 3.17 -18.06 14.65
N THR A 115 3.25 -17.53 13.43
CA THR A 115 2.96 -18.27 12.19
C THR A 115 3.93 -19.43 11.96
N GLU A 116 5.24 -19.23 12.17
CA GLU A 116 6.24 -20.30 11.99
C GLU A 116 6.17 -21.35 13.11
N LEU A 117 5.83 -20.96 14.34
CA LEU A 117 5.63 -21.88 15.46
C LEU A 117 4.36 -22.73 15.29
N GLU A 118 3.29 -22.16 14.74
CA GLU A 118 2.08 -22.90 14.39
C GLU A 118 2.34 -24.00 13.37
N LYS A 119 3.19 -23.73 12.36
CA LYS A 119 3.60 -24.72 11.35
C LYS A 119 4.33 -25.93 11.94
N VAL A 120 4.99 -25.78 13.10
CA VAL A 120 5.67 -26.88 13.80
C VAL A 120 4.84 -27.46 14.94
N GLY A 121 3.61 -27.00 15.14
CA GLY A 121 2.62 -27.57 16.05
C GLY A 121 2.35 -26.77 17.32
N TYR A 122 2.96 -25.60 17.50
CA TYR A 122 2.71 -24.74 18.66
C TYR A 122 1.64 -23.69 18.35
N LYS A 123 0.45 -23.84 18.93
CA LYS A 123 -0.73 -23.00 18.61
C LYS A 123 -1.09 -21.99 19.70
N GLU A 124 -0.40 -22.03 20.82
CA GLU A 124 -0.66 -21.12 21.94
C GLU A 124 -0.06 -19.74 21.62
N PRO A 125 -0.67 -18.64 22.12
CA PRO A 125 -0.18 -17.30 21.86
C PRO A 125 1.13 -17.03 22.60
N ILE A 126 2.10 -16.49 21.87
CA ILE A 126 3.42 -16.12 22.41
C ILE A 126 3.49 -14.63 22.74
N ASP A 127 4.50 -14.27 23.52
CA ASP A 127 4.99 -12.91 23.69
C ASP A 127 6.49 -12.85 23.43
N VAL A 128 6.95 -11.69 22.95
CA VAL A 128 8.33 -11.49 22.50
C VAL A 128 8.87 -10.23 23.16
N SER A 129 9.96 -10.38 23.90
CA SER A 129 10.61 -9.28 24.62
C SER A 129 12.12 -9.32 24.42
N VAL A 130 12.77 -8.17 24.60
CA VAL A 130 14.22 -8.10 24.62
C VAL A 130 14.72 -8.15 26.04
N GLU A 131 15.68 -9.03 26.28
CA GLU A 131 16.33 -9.15 27.59
C GLU A 131 17.60 -8.30 27.69
N LYS A 132 18.44 -8.32 26.66
CA LYS A 132 19.73 -7.62 26.67
C LYS A 132 20.20 -7.25 25.27
N TRP A 133 20.79 -6.06 25.14
CA TRP A 133 21.53 -5.62 23.96
C TRP A 133 23.04 -5.61 24.25
N GLU A 134 23.84 -6.03 23.28
CA GLU A 134 25.30 -5.97 23.28
C GLU A 134 25.74 -5.29 21.97
N LEU A 135 25.91 -3.96 22.01
CA LEU A 135 26.27 -3.13 20.85
C LEU A 135 27.60 -2.39 21.10
N PRO A 136 28.41 -2.10 20.07
CA PRO A 136 29.62 -1.30 20.23
C PRO A 136 29.26 0.16 20.49
N ASN A 137 29.77 0.69 21.61
CA ASN A 137 29.66 2.09 22.08
C ASN A 137 28.27 2.56 22.55
N LEU A 138 27.67 1.88 23.52
CA LEU A 138 26.70 2.49 24.44
C LEU A 138 27.28 2.42 25.88
N PRO A 139 27.39 3.56 26.60
CA PRO A 139 27.78 3.52 28.01
C PRO A 139 26.74 2.72 28.79
N GLU A 140 27.20 1.85 29.71
CA GLU A 140 26.34 1.07 30.58
C GLU A 140 25.42 2.00 31.40
N GLY A 141 24.12 1.92 31.12
CA GLY A 141 23.07 2.67 31.82
C GLY A 141 22.56 3.88 31.04
N GLY A 142 21.54 3.67 30.20
CA GLY A 142 20.84 4.76 29.52
C GLY A 142 19.52 4.31 28.90
N ALA A 143 18.42 4.55 29.63
CA ALA A 143 17.08 4.47 29.08
C ALA A 143 16.82 5.69 28.17
N GLY A 144 16.68 5.45 26.86
CA GLY A 144 16.22 6.38 25.81
C GLY A 144 17.17 7.57 25.49
N PRO A 145 16.90 8.40 24.47
CA PRO A 145 16.14 8.23 23.23
C PRO A 145 17.03 8.58 22.00
N LEU A 146 17.33 7.61 21.12
CA LEU A 146 17.83 7.90 19.77
C LEU A 146 16.83 7.32 18.77
N MET A 147 15.66 7.93 18.83
CA MET A 147 14.52 7.72 17.96
C MET A 147 14.69 8.65 16.77
N GLY A 148 15.09 8.11 15.63
CA GLY A 148 15.22 8.88 14.41
C GLY A 148 16.38 8.39 13.57
N MET A 149 16.09 8.19 12.30
CA MET A 149 17.01 7.84 11.21
C MET A 149 17.08 6.34 10.87
N MET A 150 16.70 6.10 9.61
CA MET A 150 17.08 5.00 8.73
C MET A 150 16.17 3.76 8.73
N GLY A 151 15.16 3.83 7.85
CA GLY A 151 14.29 2.73 7.44
C GLY A 151 14.09 2.72 5.93
N GLU A 152 15.17 2.78 5.14
CA GLU A 152 15.08 2.95 3.69
C GLU A 152 15.21 1.62 2.91
N GLU A 153 16.00 0.64 3.36
CA GLU A 153 16.24 -0.59 2.59
C GLU A 153 15.24 -1.75 2.85
N ARG A 154 14.52 -1.72 3.96
CA ARG A 154 13.58 -2.78 4.38
C ARG A 154 12.31 -2.88 3.55
N VAL A 155 11.77 -1.74 3.14
CA VAL A 155 10.55 -1.68 2.33
C VAL A 155 10.84 -2.17 0.91
N LEU A 156 12.10 -2.10 0.47
CA LEU A 156 12.53 -2.49 -0.88
C LEU A 156 12.45 -4.02 -1.09
N GLY A 157 12.85 -4.82 -0.10
CA GLY A 157 12.80 -6.29 -0.21
C GLY A 157 11.38 -6.87 -0.21
N TRP A 158 10.47 -6.29 0.59
CA TRP A 158 9.08 -6.75 0.63
C TRP A 158 8.28 -6.39 -0.63
N LEU A 159 8.56 -5.22 -1.23
CA LEU A 159 7.95 -4.84 -2.51
C LEU A 159 8.45 -5.68 -3.68
N ALA A 160 9.64 -6.28 -3.58
CA ALA A 160 10.14 -7.23 -4.57
C ALA A 160 9.39 -8.59 -4.49
N GLU A 161 9.09 -9.09 -3.29
CA GLU A 161 8.36 -10.35 -3.10
C GLU A 161 6.89 -10.29 -3.59
N LEU A 162 6.22 -9.15 -3.41
CA LEU A 162 4.86 -8.94 -3.95
C LEU A 162 4.81 -9.01 -5.49
N GLN A 163 5.88 -8.62 -6.18
CA GLN A 163 5.99 -8.71 -7.65
C GLN A 163 6.19 -10.16 -8.13
N ILE A 164 6.84 -11.00 -7.34
CA ILE A 164 7.09 -12.41 -7.68
C ILE A 164 5.80 -13.23 -7.54
N SER A 165 4.98 -12.96 -6.52
CA SER A 165 3.74 -13.71 -6.27
C SER A 165 2.72 -13.58 -7.40
N LYS A 166 2.63 -12.42 -8.08
CA LYS A 166 1.70 -12.20 -9.20
C LYS A 166 2.16 -12.88 -10.51
N LYS A 167 3.45 -13.18 -10.64
CA LYS A 167 4.04 -13.82 -11.85
C LYS A 167 3.84 -15.34 -11.88
N ALA A 168 3.38 -15.95 -10.79
CA ALA A 168 3.14 -17.39 -10.68
C ALA A 168 1.73 -17.84 -11.15
N SER A 169 0.85 -16.93 -11.58
CA SER A 169 -0.57 -17.26 -11.88
C SER A 169 -1.01 -17.07 -13.33
N ILE A 170 -0.10 -17.07 -14.31
CA ILE A 170 -0.47 -17.05 -15.73
C ILE A 170 0.20 -18.23 -16.45
N PRO A 171 -0.52 -19.29 -16.86
CA PRO A 171 -0.03 -20.19 -17.86
C PRO A 171 -0.12 -19.50 -19.23
N SER A 172 1.04 -19.29 -19.84
CA SER A 172 1.19 -18.94 -21.25
C SER A 172 0.69 -20.08 -22.13
N THR A 173 -0.18 -19.80 -23.09
CA THR A 173 -0.35 -20.65 -24.29
C THR A 173 -0.62 -19.75 -25.48
N ALA A 174 0.32 -19.74 -26.42
CA ALA A 174 0.21 -19.12 -27.73
C ALA A 174 0.46 -20.19 -28.81
N ALA A 175 -0.08 -19.91 -30.01
CA ALA A 175 -0.23 -20.71 -31.23
C ALA A 175 -1.54 -21.52 -31.26
N GLY A 176 -2.47 -21.35 -32.19
CA GLY A 176 -2.55 -20.52 -33.38
C GLY A 176 -3.56 -21.15 -34.36
N ASP A 177 -4.13 -20.32 -35.22
CA ASP A 177 -4.78 -20.66 -36.49
C ASP A 177 -6.31 -20.90 -36.52
N SER A 178 -6.83 -20.78 -37.74
CA SER A 178 -7.96 -19.98 -38.21
C SER A 178 -9.25 -20.76 -38.56
N GLY A 179 -10.36 -20.04 -38.77
CA GLY A 179 -11.50 -20.55 -39.55
C GLY A 179 -12.88 -19.98 -39.17
N ILE A 180 -13.37 -19.02 -39.96
CA ILE A 180 -14.82 -18.71 -40.14
C ILE A 180 -15.35 -19.66 -41.25
N PRO A 181 -16.62 -20.10 -41.25
CA PRO A 181 -17.71 -19.42 -42.01
C PRO A 181 -19.04 -19.32 -41.20
N GLU A 182 -19.91 -18.31 -41.35
CA GLU A 182 -20.97 -18.15 -42.40
C GLU A 182 -21.86 -19.41 -42.55
N ASP A 183 -23.20 -19.41 -42.52
CA ASP A 183 -24.24 -18.41 -42.87
C ASP A 183 -25.66 -18.97 -42.56
N VAL A 184 -26.71 -18.16 -42.81
CA VAL A 184 -28.17 -18.45 -43.06
C VAL A 184 -29.06 -19.02 -41.91
N SER A 185 -30.33 -18.63 -41.66
CA SER A 185 -31.36 -17.99 -42.49
C SER A 185 -32.56 -17.48 -41.64
N THR A 186 -33.00 -16.24 -41.91
CA THR A 186 -34.36 -15.74 -42.22
C THR A 186 -35.64 -16.41 -41.69
N VAL A 187 -36.61 -15.60 -41.22
CA VAL A 187 -37.93 -15.34 -41.87
C VAL A 187 -38.73 -14.29 -41.08
N ALA A 188 -39.30 -13.35 -41.83
CA ALA A 188 -40.13 -12.22 -41.43
C ALA A 188 -41.64 -12.57 -41.36
N SER A 189 -42.43 -11.71 -40.72
CA SER A 189 -43.86 -11.51 -41.05
C SER A 189 -44.29 -10.07 -40.71
N GLN A 190 -44.44 -9.28 -41.78
CA GLN A 190 -45.41 -8.20 -42.02
C GLN A 190 -46.84 -8.79 -41.86
N GLU A 191 -47.97 -8.10 -41.66
CA GLU A 191 -48.44 -6.72 -41.69
C GLU A 191 -49.89 -6.78 -41.16
N ASP A 192 -50.45 -5.72 -40.58
CA ASP A 192 -51.85 -5.32 -40.82
C ASP A 192 -52.11 -3.93 -40.25
N VAL A 193 -52.76 -3.12 -41.09
CA VAL A 193 -53.07 -1.69 -40.96
C VAL A 193 -54.54 -1.54 -40.62
N GLU A 194 -54.93 -0.61 -39.76
CA GLU A 194 -56.12 0.24 -39.99
C GLU A 194 -56.12 1.50 -39.10
N GLU A 195 -56.55 2.60 -39.73
CA GLU A 195 -56.58 3.99 -39.26
C GLU A 195 -57.56 4.21 -38.09
N GLU A 196 -57.22 5.12 -37.16
CA GLU A 196 -58.08 6.30 -36.90
C GLU A 196 -57.40 7.40 -36.07
N ALA A 197 -57.72 8.63 -36.48
CA ALA A 197 -57.39 9.97 -35.99
C ALA A 197 -56.97 10.20 -34.51
N GLY A 198 -55.93 11.02 -34.32
CA GLY A 198 -55.68 11.69 -33.03
C GLY A 198 -54.39 12.53 -33.00
N MET A 199 -54.50 13.80 -32.63
CA MET A 199 -53.46 14.84 -32.72
C MET A 199 -52.22 14.65 -31.83
N SER A 200 -51.04 14.95 -32.42
CA SER A 200 -49.91 15.69 -31.84
C SER A 200 -49.30 15.26 -30.49
N GLN A 201 -48.15 14.58 -30.55
CA GLN A 201 -46.96 14.91 -29.75
C GLN A 201 -45.74 14.18 -30.33
N ALA A 202 -44.68 14.92 -30.65
CA ALA A 202 -43.42 14.35 -31.10
C ALA A 202 -42.80 13.55 -29.94
N GLU A 203 -42.80 12.22 -30.06
CA GLU A 203 -42.11 11.32 -29.16
C GLU A 203 -40.59 11.54 -29.28
N LEU A 204 -40.01 12.07 -28.20
CA LEU A 204 -38.58 11.93 -27.93
C LEU A 204 -38.24 10.42 -27.85
N PRO A 205 -37.13 9.96 -28.46
CA PRO A 205 -36.73 8.57 -28.33
C PRO A 205 -36.49 8.25 -26.85
N GLN A 206 -37.28 7.31 -26.32
CA GLN A 206 -37.16 6.81 -24.97
C GLN A 206 -35.76 6.20 -24.78
N GLN A 207 -34.94 6.86 -23.97
CA GLN A 207 -33.68 6.31 -23.49
C GLN A 207 -33.96 5.11 -22.58
N PRO A 208 -33.12 4.06 -22.62
CA PRO A 208 -33.28 2.88 -21.78
C PRO A 208 -33.19 3.24 -20.28
N PRO A 209 -33.90 2.49 -19.40
CA PRO A 209 -34.10 2.82 -17.98
C PRO A 209 -32.81 2.99 -17.16
N ALA A 210 -31.68 2.48 -17.63
CA ALA A 210 -30.37 2.67 -17.00
C ALA A 210 -29.88 4.12 -17.04
N GLN A 211 -30.23 4.90 -18.07
CA GLN A 211 -29.77 6.29 -18.24
C GLN A 211 -30.59 7.30 -17.42
N GLN A 212 -31.82 6.95 -17.03
CA GLN A 212 -32.65 7.80 -16.16
C GLN A 212 -32.22 7.74 -14.69
N ALA A 213 -31.62 6.63 -14.25
CA ALA A 213 -31.07 6.50 -12.89
C ALA A 213 -29.75 7.28 -12.70
N GLU A 214 -28.99 7.53 -13.78
CA GLU A 214 -27.72 8.28 -13.77
C GLU A 214 -27.89 9.81 -13.67
N LEU A 215 -29.11 10.32 -13.85
CA LEU A 215 -29.46 11.74 -13.77
C LEU A 215 -30.39 12.06 -12.60
N GLN A 216 -30.19 11.39 -11.45
CA GLN A 216 -30.86 11.81 -10.21
C GLN A 216 -30.53 13.29 -9.89
N GLU A 217 -31.52 14.02 -9.36
CA GLU A 217 -31.28 15.36 -8.83
C GLU A 217 -30.40 15.26 -7.58
N GLY A 218 -29.42 16.15 -7.48
CA GLY A 218 -28.46 16.16 -6.39
C GLY A 218 -27.40 17.24 -6.57
N PRO A 219 -26.70 17.62 -5.50
CA PRO A 219 -25.70 18.69 -5.51
C PRO A 219 -24.55 18.43 -6.51
N LEU A 220 -24.27 17.17 -6.84
CA LEU A 220 -23.19 16.77 -7.74
C LEU A 220 -23.70 16.36 -9.13
N LYS A 221 -24.98 16.61 -9.46
CA LYS A 221 -25.57 16.33 -10.79
C LYS A 221 -24.73 16.90 -11.94
N GLY A 222 -24.23 18.13 -11.80
CA GLY A 222 -23.39 18.77 -12.80
C GLY A 222 -22.04 18.07 -13.01
N LEU A 223 -21.48 17.46 -11.96
CA LEU A 223 -20.24 16.68 -12.05
C LEU A 223 -20.49 15.32 -12.69
N ARG A 224 -21.56 14.62 -12.28
CA ARG A 224 -21.97 13.33 -12.88
C ARG A 224 -22.26 13.47 -14.38
N ALA A 225 -23.01 14.50 -14.77
CA ALA A 225 -23.35 14.74 -16.17
C ALA A 225 -22.10 14.88 -17.07
N ARG A 226 -21.00 15.44 -16.55
CA ARG A 226 -19.74 15.57 -17.30
C ARG A 226 -19.01 14.24 -17.46
N LEU A 227 -19.21 13.28 -16.55
CA LEU A 227 -18.63 11.94 -16.65
C LEU A 227 -19.37 11.03 -17.63
N LEU A 228 -20.59 11.38 -18.04
CA LEU A 228 -21.39 10.57 -18.99
C LEU A 228 -20.69 10.36 -20.34
N GLN A 229 -19.87 11.32 -20.78
CA GLN A 229 -19.07 11.20 -22.01
C GLN A 229 -17.97 10.14 -21.91
N HIS A 230 -17.67 9.69 -20.68
CA HIS A 230 -16.63 8.71 -20.37
C HIS A 230 -17.24 7.48 -19.67
N LYS A 231 -18.48 7.10 -19.95
CA LYS A 231 -19.18 5.98 -19.28
C LYS A 231 -18.41 4.64 -19.29
N ASP A 232 -17.56 4.41 -20.29
CA ASP A 232 -16.77 3.18 -20.44
C ASP A 232 -15.43 3.25 -19.68
N SER A 233 -15.07 4.41 -19.11
CA SER A 233 -13.90 4.61 -18.27
C SER A 233 -14.10 3.97 -16.89
N PRO A 234 -13.21 3.05 -16.47
CA PRO A 234 -13.24 2.51 -15.10
C PRO A 234 -13.13 3.62 -14.05
N THR A 235 -12.27 4.62 -14.27
CA THR A 235 -12.10 5.74 -13.34
C THR A 235 -13.36 6.62 -13.29
N ALA A 236 -14.02 6.89 -14.41
CA ALA A 236 -15.26 7.66 -14.41
C ALA A 236 -16.40 6.92 -13.71
N GLN A 237 -16.48 5.60 -13.86
CA GLN A 237 -17.44 4.77 -13.13
C GLN A 237 -17.19 4.81 -11.62
N THR A 238 -15.93 4.74 -11.19
CA THR A 238 -15.54 4.90 -9.78
C THR A 238 -15.98 6.26 -9.24
N TRP A 239 -15.73 7.35 -9.98
CA TRP A 239 -16.13 8.70 -9.57
C TRP A 239 -17.65 8.88 -9.55
N HIS A 240 -18.37 8.30 -10.51
CA HIS A 240 -19.83 8.32 -10.52
C HIS A 240 -20.41 7.63 -9.27
N LYS A 241 -19.83 6.48 -8.90
CA LYS A 241 -20.17 5.78 -7.65
C LYS A 241 -19.83 6.65 -6.43
N ALA A 242 -18.67 7.31 -6.44
CA ALA A 242 -18.24 8.19 -5.37
C ALA A 242 -19.24 9.33 -5.15
N TYR A 243 -19.63 10.04 -6.20
CA TYR A 243 -20.62 11.11 -6.14
C TYR A 243 -21.98 10.61 -5.65
N SER A 244 -22.41 9.44 -6.11
CA SER A 244 -23.66 8.83 -5.65
C SER A 244 -23.64 8.50 -4.14
N CYS A 245 -22.50 8.02 -3.63
CA CYS A 245 -22.30 7.80 -2.19
C CYS A 245 -22.33 9.11 -1.41
N LEU A 246 -21.65 10.14 -1.90
CA LEU A 246 -21.60 11.47 -1.28
C LEU A 246 -23.00 12.11 -1.19
N GLU A 247 -23.76 12.12 -2.28
CA GLU A 247 -25.12 12.68 -2.30
C GLU A 247 -26.06 11.90 -1.38
N ARG A 248 -25.96 10.56 -1.34
CA ARG A 248 -26.73 9.74 -0.40
C ARG A 248 -26.38 10.06 1.05
N GLY A 249 -25.10 10.22 1.36
CA GLY A 249 -24.62 10.56 2.70
C GLY A 249 -25.10 11.95 3.14
N GLU A 250 -25.02 12.93 2.24
CA GLU A 250 -25.56 14.28 2.45
C GLU A 250 -27.05 14.23 2.75
N ALA A 251 -27.85 13.60 1.88
CA ALA A 251 -29.30 13.53 2.04
C ALA A 251 -29.73 12.87 3.36
N LEU A 252 -29.02 11.83 3.82
CA LEU A 252 -29.30 11.18 5.10
C LEU A 252 -28.97 12.09 6.29
N VAL A 253 -27.83 12.79 6.23
CA VAL A 253 -27.43 13.74 7.29
C VAL A 253 -28.40 14.91 7.36
N THR A 254 -28.80 15.48 6.22
CA THR A 254 -29.66 16.67 6.17
C THR A 254 -31.12 16.35 6.46
N ARG A 255 -31.67 15.25 5.92
CA ARG A 255 -33.04 14.78 6.24
C ARG A 255 -33.18 14.41 7.72
N GLY A 256 -32.14 13.83 8.32
CA GLY A 256 -32.09 13.56 9.76
C GLY A 256 -31.89 14.81 10.63
N GLY A 257 -31.83 16.01 10.03
CA GLY A 257 -31.62 17.27 10.73
C GLY A 257 -30.30 17.31 11.50
N TYR A 258 -29.26 16.63 11.00
CA TYR A 258 -27.96 16.47 11.66
C TYR A 258 -28.03 15.78 13.03
N LYS A 259 -28.94 14.81 13.21
CA LYS A 259 -29.06 14.05 14.46
C LYS A 259 -28.67 12.57 14.33
N GLN A 260 -28.79 11.99 13.13
CA GLN A 260 -28.52 10.58 12.86
C GLN A 260 -27.18 10.41 12.14
N GLY A 261 -26.37 9.45 12.59
CA GLY A 261 -25.02 9.19 12.06
C GLY A 261 -24.96 8.33 10.79
N GLU A 262 -26.09 7.78 10.32
CA GLU A 262 -26.14 6.81 9.20
C GLU A 262 -25.49 7.33 7.92
N GLY A 263 -25.61 8.63 7.63
CA GLY A 263 -25.02 9.23 6.44
C GLY A 263 -23.50 9.37 6.47
N VAL A 264 -22.85 9.33 7.65
CA VAL A 264 -21.39 9.52 7.78
C VAL A 264 -20.61 8.42 7.06
N GLY A 265 -21.09 7.16 7.13
CA GLY A 265 -20.46 6.04 6.42
C GLY A 265 -20.52 6.21 4.90
N HIS A 266 -21.64 6.71 4.37
CA HIS A 266 -21.78 6.99 2.94
C HIS A 266 -20.89 8.15 2.46
N LEU A 267 -20.77 9.20 3.28
CA LEU A 267 -19.83 10.30 3.01
C LEU A 267 -18.38 9.80 2.95
N LEU A 268 -17.98 8.96 3.90
CA LEU A 268 -16.64 8.36 3.91
C LEU A 268 -16.39 7.48 2.69
N GLU A 269 -17.30 6.57 2.35
CA GLU A 269 -17.17 5.73 1.15
C GLU A 269 -16.98 6.58 -0.10
N GLY A 270 -17.73 7.69 -0.22
CA GLY A 270 -17.57 8.65 -1.31
C GLY A 270 -16.20 9.34 -1.33
N VAL A 271 -15.72 9.83 -0.19
CA VAL A 271 -14.38 10.42 -0.03
C VAL A 271 -13.29 9.41 -0.39
N MET A 272 -13.48 8.15 -0.01
CA MET A 272 -12.53 7.06 -0.28
C MET A 272 -12.45 6.73 -1.75
N LEU A 273 -13.58 6.64 -2.44
CA LEU A 273 -13.64 6.40 -3.89
C LEU A 273 -13.10 7.57 -4.72
N LEU A 274 -13.14 8.79 -4.19
CA LEU A 274 -12.45 9.95 -4.78
C LEU A 274 -10.96 9.99 -4.45
N GLU A 275 -10.45 9.05 -3.66
CA GLU A 275 -9.05 9.01 -3.23
C GLU A 275 -8.62 10.34 -2.60
N SER A 276 -9.46 10.90 -1.71
CA SER A 276 -9.25 12.23 -1.12
C SER A 276 -8.79 12.16 0.34
N VAL A 277 -7.47 12.24 0.57
CA VAL A 277 -6.88 12.27 1.94
C VAL A 277 -6.30 13.59 2.36
N GLU A 278 -6.24 14.60 1.49
CA GLU A 278 -5.80 15.92 1.94
C GLU A 278 -6.91 16.59 2.74
N PRO A 279 -6.61 17.24 3.88
CA PRO A 279 -7.64 17.90 4.68
C PRO A 279 -8.40 18.93 3.86
N ASP A 280 -7.71 19.66 2.98
CA ASP A 280 -8.32 20.66 2.10
C ASP A 280 -9.26 20.02 1.08
N SER A 281 -8.87 18.88 0.49
CA SER A 281 -9.73 18.12 -0.42
C SER A 281 -10.98 17.58 0.29
N VAL A 282 -10.81 16.98 1.48
CA VAL A 282 -11.94 16.47 2.29
C VAL A 282 -12.88 17.61 2.69
N ASN A 283 -12.34 18.72 3.19
CA ASN A 283 -13.16 19.89 3.54
C ASN A 283 -13.85 20.49 2.31
N THR A 284 -13.19 20.51 1.15
CA THR A 284 -13.79 20.99 -0.11
C THR A 284 -14.95 20.12 -0.55
N VAL A 285 -14.80 18.79 -0.49
CA VAL A 285 -15.86 17.83 -0.82
C VAL A 285 -17.07 18.00 0.10
N LEU A 286 -16.84 18.14 1.40
CA LEU A 286 -17.93 18.23 2.39
C LEU A 286 -18.61 19.59 2.42
N TYR A 287 -17.84 20.69 2.33
CA TYR A 287 -18.32 22.03 2.65
C TYR A 287 -18.26 23.02 1.48
N GLY A 288 -17.62 22.65 0.38
CA GLY A 288 -17.52 23.51 -0.80
C GLY A 288 -18.89 23.81 -1.40
N GLN A 289 -19.11 25.07 -1.81
CA GLN A 289 -20.37 25.52 -2.42
C GLN A 289 -20.69 24.77 -3.73
N SER A 290 -19.67 24.39 -4.48
CA SER A 290 -19.80 23.59 -5.72
C SER A 290 -19.80 22.08 -5.47
N TRP A 291 -19.82 21.67 -4.20
CA TRP A 291 -19.81 20.27 -3.76
C TRP A 291 -21.04 19.99 -2.88
N LEU A 292 -20.91 19.31 -1.75
CA LEU A 292 -22.04 18.95 -0.89
C LEU A 292 -22.61 20.12 -0.08
N HIS A 293 -21.82 21.16 0.15
CA HIS A 293 -22.25 22.36 0.89
C HIS A 293 -22.89 22.04 2.26
N LEU A 294 -22.34 21.07 3.00
CA LEU A 294 -22.83 20.73 4.34
C LEU A 294 -22.62 21.92 5.31
N ASP A 295 -23.55 22.07 6.25
CA ASP A 295 -23.38 22.97 7.39
C ASP A 295 -22.29 22.42 8.33
N LYS A 296 -21.09 22.99 8.25
CA LYS A 296 -19.90 22.54 9.00
C LYS A 296 -20.12 22.51 10.53
N PRO A 297 -20.63 23.58 11.18
CA PRO A 297 -20.97 23.52 12.60
C PRO A 297 -21.92 22.37 12.97
N LYS A 298 -23.02 22.19 12.21
CA LYS A 298 -23.99 21.13 12.50
C LYS A 298 -23.42 19.74 12.25
N PHE A 299 -22.62 19.56 11.21
CA PHE A 299 -21.99 18.27 10.91
C PHE A 299 -20.95 17.89 11.98
N ASN A 300 -20.13 18.85 12.41
CA ASN A 300 -19.21 18.63 13.52
C ASN A 300 -19.96 18.25 14.80
N GLN A 301 -21.03 18.97 15.14
CA GLN A 301 -21.88 18.65 16.27
C GLN A 301 -22.47 17.23 16.16
N LEU A 302 -22.98 16.84 14.99
CA LEU A 302 -23.47 15.49 14.74
C LEU A 302 -22.39 14.44 15.06
N THR A 303 -21.20 14.57 14.49
CA THR A 303 -20.12 13.60 14.72
C THR A 303 -19.71 13.53 16.18
N SER A 304 -19.63 14.67 16.88
CA SER A 304 -19.33 14.70 18.32
C SER A 304 -20.42 14.04 19.16
N THR A 305 -21.70 14.28 18.86
CA THR A 305 -22.81 13.64 19.57
C THR A 305 -22.85 12.14 19.32
N GLN A 306 -22.57 11.69 18.10
CA GLN A 306 -22.49 10.26 17.78
C GLN A 306 -21.33 9.59 18.54
N LEU A 307 -20.17 10.25 18.65
CA LEU A 307 -19.03 9.74 19.42
C LEU A 307 -19.26 9.77 20.95
N GLN A 308 -20.08 10.67 21.46
CA GLN A 308 -20.49 10.63 22.87
C GLN A 308 -21.38 9.42 23.16
N ALA A 309 -22.24 9.03 22.22
CA ALA A 309 -23.11 7.86 22.36
C ALA A 309 -22.37 6.54 22.07
N ASN A 310 -21.46 6.54 21.10
CA ASN A 310 -20.64 5.41 20.70
C ASN A 310 -19.20 5.89 20.42
N PRO A 311 -18.32 5.86 21.43
CA PRO A 311 -16.94 6.33 21.31
C PRO A 311 -16.12 5.61 20.23
N ASP A 312 -16.46 4.35 19.95
CA ASP A 312 -15.71 3.50 19.02
C ASP A 312 -16.33 3.50 17.61
N SER A 313 -17.15 4.51 17.27
CA SER A 313 -17.70 4.67 15.93
C SER A 313 -16.59 5.03 14.93
N THR A 314 -15.98 4.02 14.31
CA THR A 314 -14.89 4.18 13.34
C THR A 314 -15.24 5.09 12.15
N PRO A 315 -16.48 5.15 11.62
CA PRO A 315 -16.82 6.13 10.59
C PRO A 315 -16.76 7.57 11.11
N CYS A 316 -17.23 7.84 12.33
CA CYS A 316 -17.19 9.19 12.90
C CYS A 316 -15.76 9.60 13.26
N LEU A 317 -15.00 8.69 13.86
CA LEU A 317 -13.59 8.91 14.20
C LEU A 317 -12.76 9.19 12.94
N LEU A 318 -12.89 8.38 11.90
CA LEU A 318 -12.15 8.57 10.65
C LEU A 318 -12.54 9.87 9.96
N MET A 319 -13.84 10.20 9.93
CA MET A 319 -14.31 11.46 9.35
C MET A 319 -13.72 12.67 10.08
N GLN A 320 -13.61 12.64 11.41
CA GLN A 320 -12.94 13.69 12.18
C GLN A 320 -11.44 13.72 11.90
N ALA A 321 -10.77 12.56 11.92
CA ALA A 321 -9.34 12.44 11.67
C ALA A 321 -8.94 12.97 10.28
N LEU A 322 -9.73 12.66 9.25
CA LEU A 322 -9.45 13.12 7.89
C LEU A 322 -9.59 14.64 7.72
N GLN A 323 -10.37 15.31 8.57
CA GLN A 323 -10.54 16.77 8.53
C GLN A 323 -9.49 17.54 9.34
N LEU A 324 -8.72 16.86 10.21
CA LEU A 324 -7.62 17.48 10.94
C LEU A 324 -6.53 17.95 9.98
N PRO A 325 -5.84 19.07 10.27
CA PRO A 325 -4.69 19.51 9.48
C PRO A 325 -3.58 18.46 9.53
N ASN A 326 -2.75 18.42 8.48
CA ASN A 326 -1.58 17.52 8.46
C ASN A 326 -0.68 17.80 9.68
N GLY A 327 -0.29 16.74 10.39
CA GLY A 327 0.54 16.84 11.59
C GLY A 327 0.36 15.64 12.52
N HIS A 328 1.05 15.69 13.66
CA HIS A 328 1.05 14.60 14.64
C HIS A 328 -0.34 14.30 15.23
N SER A 329 -1.18 15.32 15.46
CA SER A 329 -2.55 15.09 15.96
C SER A 329 -3.40 14.29 14.96
N ARG A 330 -3.27 14.58 13.67
CA ARG A 330 -3.93 13.81 12.60
C ARG A 330 -3.40 12.39 12.54
N GLN A 331 -2.08 12.23 12.61
CA GLN A 331 -1.44 10.91 12.64
C GLN A 331 -1.94 10.06 13.82
N GLN A 332 -1.99 10.63 15.03
CA GLN A 332 -2.50 9.97 16.23
C GLN A 332 -3.97 9.58 16.08
N ALA A 333 -4.80 10.47 15.53
CA ALA A 333 -6.21 10.19 15.30
C ALA A 333 -6.41 9.05 14.28
N ILE A 334 -5.63 9.02 13.19
CA ILE A 334 -5.70 7.93 12.20
C ILE A 334 -5.20 6.61 12.80
N ASN A 335 -4.11 6.61 13.58
CA ASN A 335 -3.64 5.41 14.28
C ASN A 335 -4.71 4.86 15.23
N HIS A 336 -5.35 5.73 16.01
CA HIS A 336 -6.43 5.32 16.91
C HIS A 336 -7.60 4.66 16.16
N VAL A 337 -7.98 5.20 14.99
CA VAL A 337 -8.98 4.55 14.12
C VAL A 337 -8.51 3.16 13.70
N ILE A 338 -7.26 3.02 13.25
CA ILE A 338 -6.70 1.72 12.84
C ILE A 338 -6.77 0.72 13.98
N ASP A 339 -6.38 1.12 15.19
CA ASP A 339 -6.40 0.24 16.37
C ASP A 339 -7.81 -0.30 16.64
N ILE A 340 -8.83 0.56 16.61
CA ILE A 340 -10.23 0.16 16.81
C ILE A 340 -10.71 -0.75 15.68
N VAL A 341 -10.45 -0.39 14.42
CA VAL A 341 -10.85 -1.20 13.26
C VAL A 341 -10.22 -2.60 13.33
N LEU A 342 -8.95 -2.71 13.72
CA LEU A 342 -8.28 -3.99 13.87
C LEU A 342 -8.79 -4.78 15.08
N GLN A 343 -9.12 -4.11 16.18
CA GLN A 343 -9.71 -4.74 17.37
C GLN A 343 -11.08 -5.36 17.07
N HIS A 344 -11.91 -4.68 16.28
CA HIS A 344 -13.23 -5.16 15.87
C HIS A 344 -13.19 -6.13 14.67
N GLY A 345 -12.09 -6.15 13.92
CA GLY A 345 -11.89 -7.05 12.77
C GLY A 345 -12.94 -6.85 11.67
N GLU A 346 -13.29 -7.93 10.97
CA GLU A 346 -14.22 -7.89 9.82
C GLU A 346 -15.63 -7.38 10.16
N THR A 347 -16.00 -7.34 11.45
CA THR A 347 -17.30 -6.80 11.88
C THR A 347 -17.33 -5.28 11.87
N ASP A 348 -16.18 -4.62 11.83
CA ASP A 348 -16.08 -3.17 11.76
C ASP A 348 -16.46 -2.66 10.35
N PRO A 349 -17.34 -1.65 10.23
CA PRO A 349 -17.74 -1.12 8.93
C PRO A 349 -16.56 -0.59 8.09
N MET A 350 -15.47 -0.16 8.73
CA MET A 350 -14.29 0.40 8.07
C MET A 350 -13.19 -0.65 7.80
N TYR A 351 -13.35 -1.90 8.23
CA TYR A 351 -12.33 -2.96 8.01
C TYR A 351 -12.01 -3.17 6.53
N LYS A 352 -13.03 -3.20 5.68
CA LYS A 352 -12.90 -3.30 4.21
C LYS A 352 -12.14 -2.12 3.57
N HIS A 353 -11.90 -1.05 4.33
CA HIS A 353 -11.20 0.16 3.88
C HIS A 353 -9.83 0.35 4.52
N LEU A 354 -9.28 -0.65 5.23
CA LEU A 354 -7.97 -0.54 5.89
C LEU A 354 -6.86 -0.06 4.94
N ALA A 355 -6.85 -0.52 3.69
CA ALA A 355 -5.89 -0.06 2.69
C ALA A 355 -5.92 1.46 2.48
N TYR A 356 -7.11 2.05 2.47
CA TYR A 356 -7.29 3.50 2.37
C TYR A 356 -6.83 4.21 3.65
N ILE A 357 -7.17 3.68 4.83
CA ILE A 357 -6.83 4.31 6.11
C ILE A 357 -5.31 4.33 6.31
N TYR A 358 -4.63 3.23 5.99
CA TYR A 358 -3.17 3.15 5.98
C TYR A 358 -2.54 4.08 4.93
N TRP A 359 -3.17 4.23 3.76
CA TRP A 359 -2.73 5.22 2.77
C TRP A 359 -2.83 6.66 3.32
N ALA A 360 -3.95 7.02 3.96
CA ALA A 360 -4.13 8.31 4.61
C ALA A 360 -3.07 8.56 5.70
N LEU A 361 -2.74 7.52 6.48
CA LEU A 361 -1.65 7.55 7.45
C LEU A 361 -0.30 7.80 6.77
N GLY A 362 0.05 7.03 5.75
CA GLY A 362 1.32 7.16 5.02
C GLY A 362 1.49 8.55 4.40
N PHE A 363 0.42 9.08 3.80
CA PHE A 363 0.41 10.44 3.29
C PHE A 363 0.60 11.48 4.40
N THR A 364 -0.10 11.34 5.53
CA THR A 364 0.00 12.25 6.68
C THR A 364 1.41 12.25 7.28
N ILE A 365 2.00 11.06 7.45
CA ILE A 365 3.39 10.88 7.91
C ILE A 365 4.34 11.60 6.97
N TRP A 366 4.24 11.38 5.66
CA TRP A 366 5.10 12.04 4.68
C TRP A 366 5.01 13.57 4.74
N GLN A 367 3.79 14.12 4.83
CA GLN A 367 3.61 15.57 4.94
C GLN A 367 4.19 16.14 6.25
N THR A 368 4.15 15.36 7.33
CA THR A 368 4.60 15.78 8.66
C THR A 368 6.11 15.69 8.81
N THR A 369 6.71 14.57 8.41
CA THR A 369 8.13 14.27 8.70
C THR A 369 9.05 14.52 7.51
N ARG A 370 8.50 14.52 6.28
CA ARG A 370 9.28 14.49 5.02
C ARG A 370 10.27 13.32 4.95
N GLN A 371 10.04 12.26 5.73
CA GLN A 371 10.86 11.05 5.73
C GLN A 371 10.15 9.95 4.94
N PRO A 372 10.79 9.36 3.92
CA PRO A 372 10.15 8.35 3.07
C PRO A 372 9.94 7.04 3.84
N ALA A 373 10.87 6.67 4.71
CA ALA A 373 10.88 5.41 5.45
C ALA A 373 9.58 5.14 6.26
N PRO A 374 9.12 6.03 7.18
CA PRO A 374 7.90 5.77 7.93
C PRO A 374 6.63 5.81 7.04
N ALA A 375 6.63 6.62 5.98
CA ALA A 375 5.52 6.67 5.03
C ALA A 375 5.40 5.38 4.21
N LEU A 376 6.55 4.85 3.75
CA LEU A 376 6.63 3.59 3.04
C LEU A 376 6.20 2.40 3.91
N SER A 377 6.46 2.44 5.23
CA SER A 377 5.93 1.43 6.16
C SER A 377 4.40 1.40 6.19
N ALA A 378 3.74 2.57 6.26
CA ALA A 378 2.29 2.63 6.21
C ALA A 378 1.73 2.20 4.83
N CYS A 379 2.42 2.55 3.75
CA CYS A 379 2.08 2.07 2.41
C CYS A 379 2.17 0.55 2.31
N ALA A 380 3.16 -0.07 2.95
CA ALA A 380 3.27 -1.51 2.99
C ALA A 380 2.05 -2.15 3.68
N SER A 381 1.67 -1.65 4.84
CA SER A 381 0.43 -2.09 5.52
C SER A 381 -0.80 -1.93 4.63
N ALA A 382 -0.93 -0.81 3.91
CA ALA A 382 -2.02 -0.63 2.96
C ALA A 382 -2.04 -1.70 1.84
N LEU A 383 -0.88 -2.01 1.25
CA LEU A 383 -0.76 -3.01 0.19
C LEU A 383 -0.93 -4.45 0.68
N MET A 384 -0.69 -4.74 1.97
CA MET A 384 -1.06 -6.02 2.58
C MET A 384 -2.57 -6.24 2.58
N HIS A 385 -3.35 -5.18 2.87
CA HIS A 385 -4.81 -5.27 2.87
C HIS A 385 -5.40 -5.23 1.46
N LYS A 386 -4.76 -4.50 0.53
CA LYS A 386 -5.17 -4.44 -0.87
C LYS A 386 -3.98 -4.20 -1.79
N SER A 387 -3.48 -5.25 -2.40
CA SER A 387 -2.24 -5.24 -3.20
C SER A 387 -2.35 -4.43 -4.51
N ASP A 388 -3.56 -4.19 -4.99
CA ASP A 388 -3.87 -3.39 -6.17
C ASP A 388 -4.42 -1.99 -5.82
N HIS A 389 -4.24 -1.51 -4.58
CA HIS A 389 -4.66 -0.17 -4.19
C HIS A 389 -3.82 0.90 -4.92
N LEU A 390 -4.37 1.42 -6.02
CA LEU A 390 -3.70 2.28 -7.00
C LEU A 390 -3.00 3.48 -6.38
N THR A 391 -3.69 4.17 -5.47
CA THR A 391 -3.20 5.34 -4.76
C THR A 391 -1.97 5.01 -3.92
N THR A 392 -1.98 3.85 -3.25
CA THR A 392 -0.83 3.40 -2.46
C THR A 392 0.34 2.99 -3.35
N LEU A 393 0.07 2.30 -4.47
CA LEU A 393 1.11 1.90 -5.42
C LEU A 393 1.86 3.13 -5.97
N PHE A 394 1.13 4.14 -6.44
CA PHE A 394 1.74 5.38 -6.91
C PHE A 394 2.50 6.11 -5.80
N PHE A 395 1.91 6.23 -4.61
CA PHE A 395 2.55 6.95 -3.51
C PHE A 395 3.81 6.24 -3.00
N THR A 396 3.81 4.91 -3.01
CA THR A 396 4.99 4.08 -2.74
C THR A 396 6.11 4.36 -3.75
N ALA A 397 5.76 4.42 -5.04
CA ALA A 397 6.69 4.78 -6.11
C ALA A 397 7.26 6.19 -5.93
N TRP A 398 6.39 7.14 -5.54
CA TRP A 398 6.79 8.51 -5.26
C TRP A 398 7.78 8.62 -4.11
N CYS A 399 7.49 8.04 -2.94
CA CYS A 399 8.38 8.06 -1.78
C CYS A 399 9.70 7.33 -2.05
N SER A 400 9.69 6.29 -2.88
CA SER A 400 10.90 5.53 -3.20
C SER A 400 11.88 6.30 -4.08
N ARG A 401 11.47 7.42 -4.70
CA ARG A 401 12.38 8.29 -5.47
C ARG A 401 13.51 8.85 -4.61
N ASP A 402 13.21 9.11 -3.34
CA ASP A 402 14.15 9.68 -2.38
C ASP A 402 15.03 8.61 -1.72
N VAL A 403 14.73 7.33 -1.98
CA VAL A 403 15.42 6.17 -1.39
C VAL A 403 16.26 5.43 -2.44
N SER A 404 15.66 5.09 -3.58
CA SER A 404 16.29 4.26 -4.61
C SER A 404 15.64 4.49 -5.97
N VAL A 405 16.37 5.16 -6.87
CA VAL A 405 15.93 5.41 -8.26
C VAL A 405 15.53 4.12 -8.99
N PRO A 406 16.32 3.02 -8.98
CA PRO A 406 15.90 1.76 -9.62
C PRO A 406 14.61 1.17 -9.06
N GLN A 407 14.39 1.25 -7.74
CA GLN A 407 13.15 0.78 -7.13
C GLN A 407 11.96 1.66 -7.55
N ALA A 408 12.12 2.99 -7.48
CA ALA A 408 11.07 3.91 -7.87
C ALA A 408 10.63 3.66 -9.32
N ILE A 409 11.58 3.43 -10.23
CA ILE A 409 11.30 3.05 -11.62
C ILE A 409 10.43 1.77 -11.68
N ARG A 410 10.83 0.69 -10.98
CA ARG A 410 10.05 -0.56 -10.96
C ARG A 410 8.63 -0.36 -10.42
N GLN A 411 8.47 0.43 -9.37
CA GLN A 411 7.16 0.67 -8.77
C GLN A 411 6.28 1.57 -9.64
N PHE A 412 6.84 2.57 -10.32
CA PHE A 412 6.07 3.37 -11.29
C PHE A 412 5.60 2.52 -12.47
N HIS A 413 6.44 1.62 -12.99
CA HIS A 413 6.01 0.64 -14.00
C HIS A 413 4.91 -0.27 -13.47
N HIS A 414 5.05 -0.80 -12.25
CA HIS A 414 4.02 -1.63 -11.63
C HIS A 414 2.68 -0.88 -11.48
N TYR A 415 2.74 0.38 -11.06
CA TYR A 415 1.56 1.26 -10.98
C TYR A 415 0.92 1.45 -12.35
N ILE A 416 1.69 1.84 -13.39
CA ILE A 416 1.17 2.06 -14.75
C ILE A 416 0.54 0.79 -15.33
N HIS A 417 1.11 -0.39 -15.05
CA HIS A 417 0.54 -1.67 -15.49
C HIS A 417 -0.73 -2.07 -14.74
N THR A 418 -0.96 -1.53 -13.55
CA THR A 418 -2.11 -1.87 -12.71
C THR A 418 -3.25 -0.85 -12.86
N ALA A 419 -2.91 0.41 -13.08
CA ALA A 419 -3.88 1.50 -13.16
C ALA A 419 -4.62 1.51 -14.53
N PRO A 420 -5.92 1.88 -14.54
CA PRO A 420 -6.60 2.30 -15.75
C PRO A 420 -5.82 3.42 -16.45
N THR A 421 -5.79 3.41 -17.78
CA THR A 421 -4.98 4.35 -18.59
C THR A 421 -5.41 5.82 -18.44
N ASP A 422 -6.65 6.03 -18.03
CA ASP A 422 -7.30 7.30 -17.76
C ASP A 422 -7.25 7.72 -16.27
N HIS A 423 -6.61 6.91 -15.42
CA HIS A 423 -6.44 7.24 -14.02
C HIS A 423 -5.61 8.52 -13.84
N VAL A 424 -6.04 9.38 -12.93
CA VAL A 424 -5.51 10.75 -12.73
C VAL A 424 -4.01 10.87 -12.53
N TRP A 425 -3.35 9.82 -12.03
CA TRP A 425 -1.93 9.82 -11.70
C TRP A 425 -1.05 9.11 -12.73
N VAL A 426 -1.63 8.48 -13.76
CA VAL A 426 -0.87 7.85 -14.87
C VAL A 426 0.02 8.86 -15.61
N PRO A 427 -0.47 10.06 -16.00
CA PRO A 427 0.41 11.03 -16.66
C PRO A 427 1.56 11.46 -15.73
N ARG A 428 1.28 11.62 -14.44
CA ARG A 428 2.28 12.00 -13.43
C ARG A 428 3.34 10.91 -13.26
N ALA A 429 2.96 9.63 -13.28
CA ALA A 429 3.88 8.51 -13.21
C ALA A 429 4.83 8.47 -14.41
N HIS A 430 4.32 8.70 -15.62
CA HIS A 430 5.13 8.78 -16.83
C HIS A 430 6.15 9.93 -16.79
N TYR A 431 5.74 11.14 -16.39
CA TYR A 431 6.70 12.25 -16.21
C TYR A 431 7.77 11.96 -15.13
N CYS A 432 7.39 11.25 -14.06
CA CYS A 432 8.37 10.81 -13.05
C CYS A 432 9.38 9.82 -13.65
N LEU A 433 8.94 8.86 -14.46
CA LEU A 433 9.83 7.92 -15.15
C LEU A 433 10.81 8.61 -16.10
N VAL A 434 10.36 9.63 -16.85
CA VAL A 434 11.25 10.46 -17.68
C VAL A 434 12.37 11.06 -16.83
N THR A 435 12.01 11.67 -15.71
CA THR A 435 12.98 12.30 -14.81
C THR A 435 13.94 11.26 -14.20
N LEU A 436 13.44 10.10 -13.79
CA LEU A 436 14.25 9.04 -13.17
C LEU A 436 15.22 8.40 -14.17
N TYR A 437 14.80 8.14 -15.41
CA TYR A 437 15.72 7.68 -16.45
C TYR A 437 16.74 8.75 -16.84
N GLY A 438 16.36 10.03 -16.79
CA GLY A 438 17.30 11.14 -16.99
C GLY A 438 18.33 11.33 -15.87
N GLN A 439 18.07 10.79 -14.67
CA GLN A 439 19.05 10.74 -13.58
C GLN A 439 20.06 9.59 -13.74
N GLN A 440 19.71 8.59 -14.56
CA GLN A 440 20.64 7.54 -15.01
C GLN A 440 21.41 8.04 -16.24
N ASP A 441 22.06 7.16 -17.00
CA ASP A 441 22.67 7.56 -18.28
C ASP A 441 21.56 7.83 -19.32
N PRO A 442 21.31 9.11 -19.70
CA PRO A 442 20.22 9.45 -20.61
C PRO A 442 20.46 8.90 -22.02
N SER A 443 21.71 8.66 -22.41
CA SER A 443 22.06 8.13 -23.73
C SER A 443 21.65 6.66 -23.87
N VAL A 444 21.81 5.87 -22.80
CA VAL A 444 21.39 4.47 -22.71
C VAL A 444 19.86 4.36 -22.62
N HIS A 445 19.20 5.33 -22.01
CA HIS A 445 17.75 5.31 -21.78
C HIS A 445 16.95 6.23 -22.69
N ARG A 446 17.54 6.73 -23.79
CA ARG A 446 16.91 7.62 -24.77
C ARG A 446 15.51 7.18 -25.18
N ASP A 447 15.38 5.93 -25.64
CA ASP A 447 14.10 5.44 -26.15
C ASP A 447 13.02 5.37 -25.05
N ARG A 448 13.42 5.04 -23.82
CA ARG A 448 12.51 5.01 -22.67
C ARG A 448 12.05 6.40 -22.26
N ILE A 449 12.97 7.37 -22.29
CA ILE A 449 12.69 8.78 -22.02
C ILE A 449 11.69 9.32 -23.05
N LEU A 450 11.95 9.12 -24.34
CA LEU A 450 11.05 9.56 -25.42
C LEU A 450 9.68 8.88 -25.31
N HIS A 451 9.67 7.56 -25.11
CA HIS A 451 8.44 6.79 -24.95
C HIS A 451 7.58 7.32 -23.79
N HIS A 452 8.15 7.42 -22.59
CA HIS A 452 7.37 7.85 -21.42
C HIS A 452 6.95 9.32 -21.50
N TYR A 453 7.72 10.21 -22.12
CA TYR A 453 7.29 11.59 -22.31
C TYR A 453 6.06 11.67 -23.23
N ASN A 454 6.08 10.94 -24.35
CA ASN A 454 4.95 10.87 -25.27
C ASN A 454 3.71 10.23 -24.61
N MET A 455 3.91 9.15 -23.83
CA MET A 455 2.83 8.52 -23.08
C MET A 455 2.24 9.45 -22.02
N ALA A 456 3.07 10.28 -21.37
CA ALA A 456 2.60 11.29 -20.43
C ALA A 456 1.67 12.30 -21.12
N GLN A 457 2.09 12.84 -22.27
CA GLN A 457 1.29 13.79 -23.05
C GLN A 457 -0.01 13.18 -23.56
N GLN A 458 0.03 11.93 -24.03
CA GLN A 458 -1.17 11.21 -24.45
C GLN A 458 -2.14 10.99 -23.29
N ALA A 459 -1.65 10.52 -22.14
CA ALA A 459 -2.47 10.32 -20.94
C ALA A 459 -3.03 11.66 -20.43
N GLU A 460 -2.26 12.75 -20.55
CA GLU A 460 -2.72 14.12 -20.25
C GLU A 460 -3.86 14.58 -21.17
N GLY A 461 -3.86 14.18 -22.44
CA GLY A 461 -4.93 14.45 -23.39
C GLY A 461 -6.21 13.63 -23.11
N ASN A 462 -6.06 12.45 -22.51
CA ASN A 462 -7.17 11.54 -22.18
C ASN A 462 -7.77 11.75 -20.78
N ARG A 463 -7.40 12.82 -20.08
CA ARG A 463 -7.85 13.06 -18.71
C ARG A 463 -9.36 13.24 -18.60
N LEU A 464 -9.93 12.70 -17.53
CA LEU A 464 -11.32 12.96 -17.18
C LEU A 464 -11.55 14.44 -16.82
N PRO A 465 -12.77 14.96 -17.06
CA PRO A 465 -13.15 16.31 -16.67
C PRO A 465 -12.80 16.58 -15.20
N TRP A 466 -12.26 17.78 -14.90
CA TRP A 466 -11.83 18.23 -13.56
C TRP A 466 -10.53 17.62 -13.02
N SER A 467 -9.92 16.66 -13.70
CA SER A 467 -8.56 16.24 -13.37
C SER A 467 -7.62 17.43 -13.49
N VAL A 468 -7.00 17.83 -12.38
CA VAL A 468 -6.05 18.96 -12.37
C VAL A 468 -4.87 18.61 -13.29
N PRO A 469 -4.37 19.57 -14.11
CA PRO A 469 -3.17 19.36 -14.88
C PRO A 469 -2.00 18.87 -14.02
N VAL A 470 -1.06 18.11 -14.60
CA VAL A 470 0.11 17.69 -13.85
C VAL A 470 0.90 18.97 -13.48
N PRO A 471 1.23 19.19 -12.20
CA PRO A 471 1.92 20.40 -11.78
C PRO A 471 3.26 20.62 -12.49
N SER A 472 3.62 21.88 -12.74
CA SER A 472 4.86 22.27 -13.42
C SER A 472 6.12 21.72 -12.74
N VAL A 473 6.10 21.59 -11.40
CA VAL A 473 7.19 20.98 -10.62
C VAL A 473 7.50 19.54 -11.05
N VAL A 474 6.56 18.84 -11.69
CA VAL A 474 6.77 17.51 -12.26
C VAL A 474 7.04 17.58 -13.77
N THR A 475 6.31 18.41 -14.52
CA THR A 475 6.42 18.46 -15.98
C THR A 475 7.70 19.17 -16.46
N ASP A 476 8.16 20.22 -15.78
CA ASP A 476 9.33 21.00 -16.19
C ASP A 476 10.66 20.22 -16.10
N PRO A 477 10.94 19.45 -15.02
CA PRO A 477 12.09 18.54 -15.01
C PRO A 477 12.03 17.51 -16.14
N ALA A 478 10.86 16.89 -16.36
CA ALA A 478 10.70 15.89 -17.40
C ALA A 478 10.90 16.47 -18.81
N ARG A 479 10.37 17.69 -19.07
CA ARG A 479 10.56 18.40 -20.34
C ARG A 479 12.04 18.69 -20.60
N ARG A 480 12.79 19.15 -19.60
CA ARG A 480 14.24 19.41 -19.74
C ARG A 480 15.02 18.16 -20.14
N VAL A 481 14.72 17.01 -19.50
CA VAL A 481 15.35 15.73 -19.85
C VAL A 481 14.98 15.32 -21.29
N TYR A 482 13.73 15.46 -21.67
CA TYR A 482 13.25 15.16 -23.01
C TYR A 482 13.95 16.02 -24.09
N GLU A 483 14.01 17.33 -23.88
CA GLU A 483 14.69 18.28 -24.78
C GLU A 483 16.19 17.98 -24.90
N GLN A 484 16.84 17.62 -23.79
CA GLN A 484 18.25 17.22 -23.78
C GLN A 484 18.51 15.97 -24.64
N VAL A 485 17.63 14.96 -24.55
CA VAL A 485 17.76 13.72 -25.31
C VAL A 485 17.47 13.95 -26.80
N LEU A 486 16.51 14.81 -27.15
CA LEU A 486 16.25 15.20 -28.54
C LEU A 486 17.42 15.93 -29.19
N ALA A 487 18.11 16.80 -28.44
CA ALA A 487 19.24 17.57 -28.94
C ALA A 487 20.51 16.73 -29.18
N GLN A 488 20.58 15.50 -28.66
CA GLN A 488 21.72 14.61 -28.88
C GLN A 488 21.62 13.89 -30.25
N PRO A 489 22.70 13.89 -31.05
CA PRO A 489 22.72 13.11 -32.30
C PRO A 489 22.57 11.61 -31.99
N HIS A 490 21.80 10.89 -32.82
CA HIS A 490 21.80 9.42 -32.76
C HIS A 490 23.21 8.94 -33.09
N LYS A 491 23.84 8.24 -32.14
CA LYS A 491 25.12 7.57 -32.37
C LYS A 491 24.89 6.23 -33.05
#